data_AF-A0A935P5D4-F1
#
_entry.id   AF-A0A935P5D4-F1
#
_cell.length_a   1.000
_cell.length_b   1.000
_cell.length_c   1.000
_cell.angle_alpha   90.00
_cell.angle_beta   90.00
_cell.angle_gamma   90.00
#
_symmetry.space_group_name_H-M   'P 1'
#
loop_
_entity.id
_entity.type
_entity.pdbx_description
1 polymer ?
#
loop_
_entity_poly.entity_id
_entity_poly.type
_entity_poly.pdbx_seq_one_letter_code
_entity_poly.pdbx_strand_id
1 'polypeptide(L)'
;MKSVQVVGKSINANAYDRLIKDLRTIWETGKNRARRAIAKEALRTYWEMGGRIAQEQLTENAGYARSVMQRMAKDIKTDMTTLYRCVQFHETYKAVPETEVLAWAHYRVLLTIKDPKEREYYTVQAENNEWTRDQLLRAVQGDRYGEGKKGKKVTQLPRPSGATYVFKATVLDIVDGDTIVLDVDCGFEIKKKERIRLAGIDCPEITTEEGREAAEYVRNQLSRVPFVMLRTTKVDINGRFLGHIFYSLDETMDKDDIYREGVMLNQELLDKGFARIY
;
A
#
# COMPACT_ATOMS: atom_id res chain seq x y z
N MET A 1 27.77 -26.25 52.25
CA MET A 1 28.65 -25.42 51.40
C MET A 1 27.92 -25.09 50.10
N LYS A 2 28.04 -23.84 49.64
CA LYS A 2 27.52 -23.22 48.40
C LYS A 2 26.16 -22.50 48.49
N SER A 3 26.25 -21.33 49.11
CA SER A 3 25.50 -20.12 48.76
C SER A 3 25.70 -19.75 47.28
N VAL A 4 24.62 -19.74 46.51
CA VAL A 4 24.58 -19.04 45.21
C VAL A 4 23.75 -17.78 45.41
N GLN A 5 24.42 -16.70 45.83
CA GLN A 5 23.84 -15.36 45.72
C GLN A 5 24.07 -14.88 44.28
N VAL A 6 23.01 -14.92 43.46
CA VAL A 6 22.97 -14.10 42.25
C VAL A 6 22.64 -12.69 42.71
N VAL A 7 23.68 -11.87 42.91
CA VAL A 7 23.55 -10.44 43.21
C VAL A 7 23.08 -9.73 41.93
N GLY A 8 21.78 -9.75 41.67
CA GLY A 8 21.18 -8.93 40.63
C GLY A 8 21.17 -7.48 41.10
N LYS A 9 21.95 -6.59 40.47
CA LYS A 9 21.81 -5.14 40.67
C LYS A 9 20.38 -4.74 40.33
N SER A 10 19.63 -4.21 41.29
CA SER A 10 18.32 -3.60 41.03
C SER A 10 18.50 -2.37 40.14
N ILE A 11 17.93 -2.40 38.94
CA ILE A 11 17.86 -1.21 38.09
C ILE A 11 16.85 -0.23 38.70
N ASN A 12 17.25 1.03 38.87
CA ASN A 12 16.31 2.07 39.28
C ASN A 12 15.46 2.53 38.06
N ALA A 13 14.35 3.22 38.33
CA ALA A 13 13.42 3.65 37.29
C ALA A 13 14.12 4.46 36.16
N ASN A 14 15.00 5.38 36.53
CA ASN A 14 15.75 6.20 35.56
C ASN A 14 16.67 5.37 34.65
N ALA A 15 17.31 4.32 35.19
CA ALA A 15 18.16 3.43 34.43
C ALA A 15 17.34 2.53 33.49
N TYR A 16 16.15 2.10 33.93
CA TYR A 16 15.22 1.35 33.09
C TYR A 16 14.68 2.19 31.92
N ASP A 17 14.29 3.45 32.17
CA ASP A 17 13.79 4.32 31.11
C ASP A 17 14.85 4.61 30.04
N ARG A 18 16.11 4.81 30.45
CA ARG A 18 17.24 4.92 29.51
C ARG A 18 17.42 3.64 28.70
N LEU A 19 17.40 2.48 29.36
CA LEU A 19 17.51 1.19 28.69
C LEU A 19 16.40 1.00 27.65
N ILE A 20 15.14 1.33 27.99
CA ILE A 20 14.03 1.25 27.04
C ILE A 20 14.22 2.20 25.86
N LYS A 21 14.71 3.42 26.09
CA LYS A 21 15.02 4.38 25.01
C LYS A 21 16.12 3.83 24.09
N ASP A 22 17.17 3.24 24.64
CA ASP A 22 18.29 2.67 23.88
C ASP A 22 17.82 1.46 23.06
N LEU A 23 17.04 0.56 23.67
CA LEU A 23 16.46 -0.60 22.98
C LEU A 23 15.53 -0.19 21.84
N ARG A 24 14.67 0.83 22.04
CA ARG A 24 13.83 1.40 20.98
C ARG A 24 14.67 1.97 19.83
N THR A 25 15.76 2.66 20.16
CA THR A 25 16.67 3.25 19.16
C THR A 25 17.36 2.17 18.33
N ILE A 26 17.86 1.12 18.99
CA ILE A 26 18.49 -0.03 18.33
C ILE A 26 17.47 -0.72 17.40
N TRP A 27 16.26 -0.96 17.91
CA TRP A 27 15.18 -1.60 17.16
C TRP A 27 14.80 -0.81 15.91
N GLU A 28 14.51 0.48 16.04
CA GLU A 28 14.11 1.32 14.91
C GLU A 28 15.26 1.49 13.90
N THR A 29 16.50 1.59 14.37
CA THR A 29 17.68 1.61 13.49
C THR A 29 17.80 0.32 12.68
N GLY A 30 17.69 -0.84 13.33
CA GLY A 30 17.74 -2.14 12.67
C GLY A 30 16.63 -2.31 11.63
N LYS A 31 15.40 -1.95 12.01
CA LYS A 31 14.22 -1.98 11.14
C LYS A 31 14.36 -1.06 9.92
N ASN A 32 14.89 0.14 10.10
CA ASN A 32 15.12 1.09 9.00
C ASN A 32 16.23 0.61 8.05
N ARG A 33 17.30 -0.02 8.56
CA ARG A 33 18.32 -0.66 7.70
C ARG A 33 17.71 -1.79 6.86
N ALA A 34 16.92 -2.67 7.47
CA ALA A 34 16.26 -3.75 6.74
C ALA A 34 15.31 -3.24 5.66
N ARG A 35 14.49 -2.23 5.97
CA ARG A 35 13.59 -1.58 5.01
C ARG A 35 14.34 -0.99 3.81
N ARG A 36 15.46 -0.29 4.05
CA ARG A 36 16.28 0.29 2.98
C ARG A 36 16.91 -0.77 2.10
N ALA A 37 17.42 -1.85 2.69
CA ALA A 37 17.96 -2.98 1.93
C ALA A 37 16.89 -3.61 1.03
N ILE A 38 15.68 -3.87 1.57
CA ILE A 38 14.54 -4.40 0.79
C ILE A 38 14.16 -3.43 -0.33
N ALA A 39 14.07 -2.13 -0.05
CA ALA A 39 13.72 -1.12 -1.05
C ALA A 39 14.74 -1.09 -2.19
N LYS A 40 16.04 -1.10 -1.86
CA LYS A 40 17.14 -1.10 -2.84
C LYS A 40 17.11 -2.32 -3.75
N GLU A 41 16.96 -3.52 -3.18
CA GLU A 41 16.88 -4.75 -3.96
C GLU A 41 15.62 -4.81 -4.81
N ALA A 42 14.48 -4.33 -4.30
CA ALA A 42 13.25 -4.24 -5.08
C ALA A 42 13.41 -3.31 -6.30
N LEU A 43 14.04 -2.13 -6.13
CA LEU A 43 14.30 -1.22 -7.25
C LEU A 43 15.18 -1.85 -8.31
N ARG A 44 16.28 -2.48 -7.90
CA ARG A 44 17.19 -3.20 -8.81
C ARG A 44 16.44 -4.28 -9.58
N THR A 45 15.71 -5.13 -8.86
CA THR A 45 14.98 -6.26 -9.44
C THR A 45 13.95 -5.80 -10.46
N TYR A 46 13.13 -4.80 -10.13
CA TYR A 46 12.13 -4.28 -11.07
C TYR A 46 12.75 -3.57 -12.27
N TRP A 47 13.88 -2.89 -12.10
CA TRP A 47 14.62 -2.30 -13.22
C TRP A 47 15.21 -3.36 -14.17
N GLU A 48 15.81 -4.42 -13.63
CA GLU A 48 16.38 -5.54 -14.40
C GLU A 48 15.30 -6.34 -15.13
N MET A 49 14.18 -6.63 -14.45
CA MET A 49 13.01 -7.26 -15.06
C MET A 49 12.50 -6.43 -16.25
N GLY A 50 12.41 -5.11 -16.06
CA GLY A 50 11.99 -4.20 -17.11
C GLY A 50 12.90 -4.24 -18.33
N GLY A 51 14.21 -4.18 -18.10
CA GLY A 51 15.22 -4.25 -19.17
C GLY A 51 15.19 -5.57 -19.91
N ARG A 52 15.08 -6.69 -19.20
CA ARG A 52 15.00 -8.01 -19.83
C ARG A 52 13.75 -8.16 -20.69
N ILE A 53 12.59 -7.67 -20.23
CA ILE A 53 11.34 -7.71 -21.00
C ILE A 53 11.43 -6.78 -22.22
N ALA A 54 12.01 -5.58 -22.06
CA ALA A 54 12.15 -4.62 -23.15
C ALA A 54 13.00 -5.14 -24.32
N GLN A 55 13.99 -6.01 -24.05
CA GLN A 55 14.82 -6.64 -25.09
C GLN A 55 14.04 -7.56 -26.05
N GLU A 56 12.88 -8.07 -25.64
CA GLU A 56 12.07 -8.98 -26.46
C GLU A 56 11.25 -8.26 -27.54
N GLN A 57 11.28 -6.91 -27.58
CA GLN A 57 10.64 -6.10 -28.62
C GLN A 57 9.22 -6.56 -28.98
N LEU A 58 8.38 -6.81 -27.97
CA LEU A 58 7.03 -7.39 -28.12
C LEU A 58 6.04 -6.51 -28.93
N THR A 59 6.50 -5.43 -29.58
CA THR A 59 5.75 -4.25 -29.99
C THR A 59 5.12 -4.28 -31.39
N GLU A 60 5.17 -5.36 -32.15
CA GLU A 60 4.54 -5.37 -33.50
C GLU A 60 3.03 -5.68 -33.49
N ASN A 61 2.51 -6.33 -32.44
CA ASN A 61 1.07 -6.61 -32.30
C ASN A 61 0.62 -6.46 -30.85
N ALA A 62 -0.18 -5.43 -30.57
CA ALA A 62 -0.65 -5.09 -29.23
C ALA A 62 -1.43 -6.23 -28.53
N GLY A 63 -2.15 -7.05 -29.30
CA GLY A 63 -2.87 -8.22 -28.77
C GLY A 63 -1.91 -9.34 -28.36
N TYR A 64 -0.90 -9.61 -29.18
CA TYR A 64 0.15 -10.59 -28.88
C TYR A 64 0.94 -10.18 -27.64
N ALA A 65 1.40 -8.92 -27.57
CA ALA A 65 2.14 -8.37 -26.44
C ALA A 65 1.39 -8.56 -25.10
N ARG A 66 0.08 -8.26 -25.09
CA ARG A 66 -0.77 -8.42 -23.91
C ARG A 66 -0.89 -9.88 -23.48
N SER A 67 -1.14 -10.79 -24.42
CA SER A 67 -1.27 -12.22 -24.11
C SER A 67 0.02 -12.81 -23.54
N VAL A 68 1.17 -12.38 -24.07
CA VAL A 68 2.50 -12.79 -23.58
C VAL A 68 2.74 -12.24 -22.19
N MET A 69 2.45 -10.95 -21.94
CA MET A 69 2.54 -10.33 -20.61
C MET A 69 1.65 -11.02 -19.57
N GLN A 70 0.42 -11.38 -19.95
CA GLN A 70 -0.52 -12.08 -19.06
C GLN A 70 -0.01 -13.47 -18.69
N ARG A 71 0.51 -14.23 -19.66
CA ARG A 71 1.11 -15.54 -19.41
C ARG A 71 2.36 -15.43 -18.54
N MET A 72 3.27 -14.52 -18.87
CA MET A 72 4.48 -14.27 -18.06
C MET A 72 4.12 -13.92 -16.62
N ALA A 73 3.15 -13.02 -16.42
CA ALA A 73 2.69 -12.64 -15.09
C ALA A 73 2.21 -13.85 -14.28
N LYS A 74 1.42 -14.73 -14.90
CA LYS A 74 0.97 -15.98 -14.28
C LYS A 74 2.14 -16.91 -13.94
N ASP A 75 3.06 -17.12 -14.88
CA ASP A 75 4.14 -18.09 -14.74
C ASP A 75 5.16 -17.68 -13.66
N ILE A 76 5.45 -16.38 -13.53
CA ILE A 76 6.34 -15.85 -12.48
C ILE A 76 5.57 -15.39 -11.23
N LYS A 77 4.27 -15.70 -11.15
CA LYS A 77 3.36 -15.37 -10.03
C LYS A 77 3.42 -13.89 -9.61
N THR A 78 3.43 -13.01 -10.61
CA THR A 78 3.29 -11.57 -10.42
C THR A 78 2.05 -11.07 -11.15
N ASP A 79 1.89 -9.76 -11.22
CA ASP A 79 0.82 -9.14 -11.96
C ASP A 79 1.28 -8.45 -13.24
N MET A 80 0.39 -8.44 -14.24
CA MET A 80 0.66 -7.88 -15.56
C MET A 80 1.05 -6.39 -15.48
N THR A 81 0.41 -5.61 -14.60
CA THR A 81 0.75 -4.18 -14.41
C THR A 81 2.14 -3.97 -13.81
N THR A 82 2.61 -4.86 -12.94
CA THR A 82 3.96 -4.81 -12.42
C THR A 82 4.95 -5.02 -13.54
N LEU A 83 4.72 -5.96 -14.46
CA LEU A 83 5.58 -6.14 -15.64
C LEU A 83 5.60 -4.91 -16.53
N TYR A 84 4.44 -4.33 -16.87
CA TYR A 84 4.38 -3.09 -17.64
C TYR A 84 5.10 -1.93 -16.94
N ARG A 85 4.94 -1.80 -15.62
CA ARG A 85 5.64 -0.77 -14.84
C ARG A 85 7.14 -1.03 -14.75
N CYS A 86 7.59 -2.27 -14.72
CA CYS A 86 9.02 -2.61 -14.79
C CYS A 86 9.61 -2.11 -16.11
N VAL A 87 8.94 -2.41 -17.23
CA VAL A 87 9.36 -1.92 -18.56
C VAL A 87 9.39 -0.39 -18.59
N GLN A 88 8.29 0.25 -18.17
CA GLN A 88 8.22 1.71 -18.11
C GLN A 88 9.31 2.30 -17.20
N PHE A 89 9.61 1.66 -16.08
CA PHE A 89 10.63 2.08 -15.14
C PHE A 89 12.03 2.03 -15.76
N HIS A 90 12.37 0.92 -16.42
CA HIS A 90 13.64 0.77 -17.13
C HIS A 90 13.79 1.76 -18.29
N GLU A 91 12.72 2.00 -19.05
CA GLU A 91 12.74 2.96 -20.16
C GLU A 91 12.90 4.41 -19.68
N THR A 92 12.26 4.75 -18.55
CA THR A 92 12.27 6.08 -17.95
C THR A 92 13.60 6.40 -17.26
N TYR A 93 14.16 5.46 -16.50
CA TYR A 93 15.39 5.65 -15.72
C TYR A 93 16.51 4.80 -16.33
N LYS A 94 17.53 5.44 -16.93
CA LYS A 94 18.61 4.74 -17.67
C LYS A 94 19.57 3.93 -16.79
N ALA A 95 19.49 4.10 -15.48
CA ALA A 95 20.17 3.29 -14.48
C ALA A 95 19.23 3.10 -13.29
N VAL A 96 19.52 2.11 -12.44
CA VAL A 96 18.81 1.94 -11.16
C VAL A 96 19.00 3.24 -10.35
N PRO A 97 17.92 3.93 -9.95
CA PRO A 97 18.04 5.16 -9.18
C PRO A 97 18.80 4.95 -7.87
N GLU A 98 19.77 5.81 -7.60
CA GLU A 98 20.53 5.81 -6.35
C GLU A 98 19.78 6.63 -5.30
N THR A 99 19.09 5.95 -4.39
CA THR A 99 18.28 6.59 -3.35
C THR A 99 18.27 5.76 -2.07
N GLU A 100 18.33 6.43 -0.92
CA GLU A 100 18.19 5.83 0.41
C GLU A 100 16.77 5.98 0.97
N VAL A 101 15.93 6.79 0.31
CA VAL A 101 14.60 7.20 0.79
C VAL A 101 13.50 6.60 -0.06
N LEU A 102 13.62 6.69 -1.38
CA LEU A 102 12.52 6.34 -2.28
C LEU A 102 12.49 4.82 -2.57
N ALA A 103 11.52 4.12 -2.01
CA ALA A 103 11.19 2.74 -2.42
C ALA A 103 10.38 2.68 -3.73
N TRP A 104 10.21 1.47 -4.30
CA TRP A 104 9.41 1.19 -5.50
C TRP A 104 8.04 1.90 -5.55
N ALA A 105 7.40 2.02 -4.39
CA ALA A 105 6.10 2.63 -4.28
C ALA A 105 6.12 4.14 -4.59
N HIS A 106 7.23 4.85 -4.37
CA HIS A 106 7.39 6.24 -4.83
C HIS A 106 7.51 6.29 -6.35
N TYR A 107 8.32 5.42 -6.93
CA TYR A 107 8.49 5.33 -8.39
C TYR A 107 7.19 4.97 -9.11
N ARG A 108 6.32 4.16 -8.50
CA ARG A 108 4.95 3.94 -9.02
C ARG A 108 4.12 5.23 -9.12
N VAL A 109 4.33 6.22 -8.25
CA VAL A 109 3.72 7.56 -8.38
C VAL A 109 4.45 8.36 -9.45
N LEU A 110 5.78 8.43 -9.39
CA LEU A 110 6.60 9.21 -10.32
C LEU A 110 6.39 8.77 -11.78
N LEU A 111 6.21 7.48 -12.04
CA LEU A 111 5.95 6.93 -13.38
C LEU A 111 4.59 7.35 -13.96
N THR A 112 3.67 7.88 -13.14
CA THR A 112 2.41 8.45 -13.66
C THR A 112 2.60 9.86 -14.23
N ILE A 113 3.70 10.53 -13.86
CA ILE A 113 4.03 11.88 -14.28
C ILE A 113 4.69 11.83 -15.65
N LYS A 114 4.03 12.39 -16.66
CA LYS A 114 4.51 12.34 -18.05
C LYS A 114 5.67 13.29 -18.30
N ASP A 115 5.59 14.52 -17.77
CA ASP A 115 6.64 15.53 -17.95
C ASP A 115 7.90 15.14 -17.14
N PRO A 116 9.07 14.94 -17.79
CA PRO A 116 10.32 14.65 -17.10
C PRO A 116 10.75 15.72 -16.09
N LYS A 117 10.50 17.01 -16.37
CA LYS A 117 10.80 18.08 -15.42
C LYS A 117 9.92 17.93 -14.20
N GLU A 118 8.61 17.74 -14.41
CA GLU A 118 7.64 17.56 -13.33
C GLU A 118 8.05 16.41 -12.39
N ARG A 119 8.45 15.29 -12.99
CA ARG A 119 8.88 14.10 -12.26
C ARG A 119 10.17 14.32 -11.47
N GLU A 120 11.13 15.04 -12.02
CA GLU A 120 12.42 15.31 -11.36
C GLU A 120 12.24 16.13 -10.08
N TYR A 121 11.51 17.24 -10.13
CA TYR A 121 11.27 18.05 -8.92
C TYR A 121 10.51 17.29 -7.86
N TYR A 122 9.48 16.52 -8.20
CA TYR A 122 8.79 15.72 -7.18
C TYR A 122 9.66 14.61 -6.60
N THR A 123 10.64 14.11 -7.38
CA THR A 123 11.68 13.21 -6.87
C THR A 123 12.55 13.94 -5.84
N VAL A 124 13.12 15.09 -6.20
CA VAL A 124 13.96 15.91 -5.32
C VAL A 124 13.21 16.38 -4.06
N GLN A 125 11.95 16.80 -4.19
CA GLN A 125 11.13 17.21 -3.04
C GLN A 125 10.84 16.02 -2.12
N ALA A 126 10.54 14.84 -2.68
CA ALA A 126 10.28 13.67 -1.87
C ALA A 126 11.54 13.19 -1.13
N GLU A 127 12.71 13.29 -1.74
CA GLU A 127 13.99 12.94 -1.10
C GLU A 127 14.36 13.93 0.00
N ASN A 128 14.38 15.23 -0.31
CA ASN A 128 14.79 16.26 0.64
C ASN A 128 13.91 16.34 1.88
N ASN A 129 12.62 16.03 1.74
CA ASN A 129 11.65 16.08 2.84
C ASN A 129 11.32 14.70 3.42
N GLU A 130 12.03 13.64 2.97
CA GLU A 130 11.75 12.25 3.33
C GLU A 130 10.26 11.89 3.22
N TRP A 131 9.61 12.37 2.15
CA TRP A 131 8.19 12.15 1.97
C TRP A 131 7.90 10.66 1.91
N THR A 132 6.97 10.24 2.75
CA THR A 132 6.22 9.03 2.48
C THR A 132 5.57 9.16 1.12
N ARG A 133 5.35 8.03 0.45
CA ARG A 133 4.63 8.07 -0.83
C ARG A 133 3.31 8.82 -0.75
N ASP A 134 2.55 8.72 0.35
CA ASP A 134 1.26 9.42 0.44
C ASP A 134 1.42 10.93 0.44
N GLN A 135 2.51 11.46 1.00
CA GLN A 135 2.87 12.88 0.89
C GLN A 135 3.23 13.22 -0.55
N LEU A 136 4.07 12.41 -1.21
CA LEU A 136 4.40 12.58 -2.64
C LEU A 136 3.15 12.53 -3.54
N LEU A 137 2.27 11.56 -3.33
CA LEU A 137 1.03 11.41 -4.11
C LEU A 137 0.09 12.59 -3.89
N ARG A 138 -0.06 13.07 -2.64
CA ARG A 138 -0.86 14.27 -2.37
C ARG A 138 -0.26 15.51 -3.01
N ALA A 139 1.07 15.64 -3.03
CA ALA A 139 1.75 16.73 -3.71
C ALA A 139 1.46 16.67 -5.22
N VAL A 140 1.68 15.52 -5.86
CA VAL A 140 1.40 15.30 -7.29
C VAL A 140 -0.08 15.47 -7.66
N GLN A 141 -1.01 15.11 -6.77
CA GLN A 141 -2.46 15.23 -7.01
C GLN A 141 -3.03 16.62 -6.67
N GLY A 142 -2.47 17.28 -5.66
CA GLY A 142 -2.97 18.55 -5.11
C GLY A 142 -2.29 19.78 -5.68
N ASP A 143 -1.14 19.60 -6.31
CA ASP A 143 -0.30 20.67 -6.82
C ASP A 143 0.21 20.32 -8.21
N ARG A 144 0.12 21.27 -9.14
CA ARG A 144 0.96 21.26 -10.33
C ARG A 144 2.12 22.20 -10.01
N TYR A 145 3.13 21.65 -9.35
CA TYR A 145 4.47 22.20 -9.37
C TYR A 145 4.64 23.59 -8.70
N GLY A 146 4.01 23.80 -7.54
CA GLY A 146 4.23 24.96 -6.67
C GLY A 146 3.10 25.99 -6.64
N GLU A 147 1.97 25.75 -7.30
CA GLU A 147 0.80 26.63 -7.25
C GLU A 147 -0.32 25.98 -6.44
N GLY A 148 -0.30 26.26 -5.14
CA GLY A 148 -1.29 25.77 -4.18
C GLY A 148 -2.73 26.07 -4.62
N LYS A 149 -3.54 25.02 -4.79
CA LYS A 149 -4.99 25.15 -4.90
C LYS A 149 -5.68 24.70 -3.60
N LYS A 150 -6.50 25.60 -3.05
CA LYS A 150 -7.39 25.35 -1.92
C LYS A 150 -8.49 24.36 -2.33
N GLY A 151 -8.59 23.23 -1.62
CA GLY A 151 -9.63 22.24 -1.83
C GLY A 151 -11.00 22.68 -1.29
N LYS A 152 -12.06 22.44 -2.07
CA LYS A 152 -13.46 22.51 -1.63
C LYS A 152 -13.79 21.32 -0.71
N LYS A 153 -14.66 21.53 0.28
CA LYS A 153 -15.30 20.45 1.07
C LYS A 153 -16.22 19.62 0.14
N VAL A 154 -16.07 18.30 0.17
CA VAL A 154 -16.90 17.34 -0.58
C VAL A 154 -17.63 16.43 0.41
N THR A 155 -18.90 16.16 0.15
CA THR A 155 -19.83 15.34 0.95
C THR A 155 -19.83 13.84 0.58
N GLN A 156 -18.95 13.41 -0.33
CA GLN A 156 -18.70 12.02 -0.71
C GLN A 156 -17.22 11.70 -0.48
N LEU A 157 -16.91 10.45 -0.12
CA LEU A 157 -15.51 10.02 -0.05
C LEU A 157 -14.94 10.02 -1.46
N PRO A 158 -13.89 10.83 -1.75
CA PRO A 158 -13.33 10.88 -3.08
C PRO A 158 -12.76 9.51 -3.43
N ARG A 159 -13.24 8.91 -4.54
CA ARG A 159 -12.70 7.63 -5.00
C ARG A 159 -11.20 7.78 -5.22
N PRO A 160 -10.36 7.02 -4.51
CA PRO A 160 -8.94 7.15 -4.65
C PRO A 160 -8.50 6.74 -6.07
N SER A 161 -7.90 7.65 -6.86
CA SER A 161 -7.56 7.41 -8.28
C SER A 161 -6.11 6.97 -8.55
N GLY A 162 -5.16 7.37 -7.71
CA GLY A 162 -3.74 7.00 -7.88
C GLY A 162 -3.47 5.50 -7.72
N ALA A 163 -2.73 4.88 -8.63
CA ALA A 163 -2.56 3.42 -8.69
C ALA A 163 -1.51 2.85 -7.70
N THR A 164 -1.19 3.56 -6.62
CA THR A 164 -0.06 3.24 -5.72
C THR A 164 -0.55 2.71 -4.37
N TYR A 165 0.19 1.76 -3.77
CA TYR A 165 -0.20 1.02 -2.55
C TYR A 165 -1.59 0.41 -2.66
N VAL A 166 -1.93 0.10 -3.90
CA VAL A 166 -3.01 -0.78 -4.27
C VAL A 166 -2.39 -2.16 -4.24
N PHE A 167 -2.89 -2.99 -3.33
CA PHE A 167 -2.48 -4.37 -3.14
C PHE A 167 -3.67 -5.27 -3.42
N LYS A 168 -3.40 -6.40 -4.06
CA LYS A 168 -4.35 -7.51 -4.03
C LYS A 168 -4.31 -8.10 -2.62
N ALA A 169 -5.46 -8.40 -2.05
CA ALA A 169 -5.53 -9.02 -0.75
C ALA A 169 -6.63 -10.06 -0.69
N THR A 170 -6.38 -11.13 0.08
CA THR A 170 -7.42 -12.12 0.39
C THR A 170 -8.03 -11.76 1.74
N VAL A 171 -9.36 -11.83 1.83
CA VAL A 171 -10.07 -11.56 3.07
C VAL A 171 -9.91 -12.77 3.99
N LEU A 172 -9.33 -12.57 5.17
CA LEU A 172 -9.14 -13.63 6.15
C LEU A 172 -10.23 -13.62 7.21
N ASP A 173 -10.59 -12.43 7.71
CA ASP A 173 -11.58 -12.29 8.78
C ASP A 173 -12.19 -10.88 8.81
N ILE A 174 -13.42 -10.78 9.30
CA ILE A 174 -14.13 -9.52 9.55
C ILE A 174 -14.24 -9.36 11.06
N VAL A 175 -13.52 -8.38 11.62
CA VAL A 175 -13.49 -8.14 13.07
C VAL A 175 -14.73 -7.38 13.50
N ASP A 176 -15.03 -6.29 12.79
CA ASP A 176 -16.21 -5.45 12.96
C ASP A 176 -16.56 -4.80 11.61
N GLY A 177 -17.56 -3.90 11.58
CA GLY A 177 -18.03 -3.25 10.35
C GLY A 177 -16.97 -2.41 9.63
N ASP A 178 -15.93 -1.93 10.31
CA ASP A 178 -14.88 -1.09 9.73
C ASP A 178 -13.46 -1.69 9.81
N THR A 179 -13.28 -2.85 10.44
CA THR A 179 -11.97 -3.46 10.68
C THR A 179 -11.90 -4.86 10.10
N ILE A 180 -11.01 -5.04 9.12
CA ILE A 180 -10.91 -6.24 8.30
C ILE A 180 -9.48 -6.79 8.36
N VAL A 181 -9.34 -8.10 8.54
CA VAL A 181 -8.05 -8.79 8.49
C VAL A 181 -7.82 -9.32 7.09
N LEU A 182 -6.70 -8.92 6.49
CA LEU A 182 -6.35 -9.23 5.12
C LEU A 182 -5.00 -9.95 5.04
N ASP A 183 -4.90 -10.90 4.12
CA ASP A 183 -3.64 -11.45 3.64
C ASP A 183 -3.19 -10.62 2.44
N VAL A 184 -2.31 -9.64 2.68
CA VAL A 184 -1.91 -8.63 1.70
C VAL A 184 -0.75 -9.15 0.86
N ASP A 185 -0.96 -9.23 -0.46
CA ASP A 185 0.08 -9.58 -1.42
C ASP A 185 1.02 -8.38 -1.62
N CYS A 186 2.27 -8.55 -1.19
CA CYS A 186 3.31 -7.54 -1.29
C CYS A 186 4.20 -7.73 -2.54
N GLY A 187 3.85 -8.67 -3.43
CA GLY A 187 4.69 -9.14 -4.53
C GLY A 187 5.76 -10.14 -4.06
N PHE A 188 6.49 -10.73 -5.01
CA PHE A 188 7.57 -11.70 -4.76
C PHE A 188 7.16 -12.93 -3.92
N GLU A 189 5.90 -13.36 -4.00
CA GLU A 189 5.33 -14.39 -3.13
C GLU A 189 5.39 -14.04 -1.62
N ILE A 190 5.70 -12.78 -1.28
CA ILE A 190 5.70 -12.27 0.07
C ILE A 190 4.31 -11.80 0.41
N LYS A 191 3.74 -12.39 1.45
CA LYS A 191 2.44 -11.99 1.98
C LYS A 191 2.57 -11.45 3.39
N LYS A 192 1.68 -10.52 3.73
CA LYS A 192 1.63 -9.90 5.04
C LYS A 192 0.20 -9.90 5.56
N LYS A 193 -0.02 -10.60 6.67
CA LYS A 193 -1.26 -10.51 7.42
C LYS A 193 -1.36 -9.14 8.08
N GLU A 194 -2.39 -8.39 7.75
CA GLU A 194 -2.59 -7.03 8.24
C GLU A 194 -4.03 -6.79 8.67
N ARG A 195 -4.20 -5.98 9.71
CA ARG A 195 -5.51 -5.50 10.15
C ARG A 195 -5.72 -4.09 9.61
N ILE A 196 -6.69 -3.95 8.72
CA ILE A 196 -7.02 -2.70 8.03
C ILE A 196 -8.28 -2.11 8.66
N ARG A 197 -8.23 -0.83 9.02
CA ARG A 197 -9.43 -0.04 9.36
C ARG A 197 -9.88 0.78 8.15
N LEU A 198 -11.18 0.79 7.86
CA LEU A 198 -11.75 1.51 6.73
C LEU A 198 -11.59 3.01 6.95
N ALA A 199 -10.93 3.66 5.99
CA ALA A 199 -10.64 5.09 6.06
C ALA A 199 -11.91 5.92 5.82
N GLY A 200 -12.05 7.00 6.60
CA GLY A 200 -13.08 8.03 6.40
C GLY A 200 -14.48 7.65 6.88
N ILE A 201 -14.64 6.48 7.48
CA ILE A 201 -15.92 6.01 8.03
C ILE A 201 -15.73 5.47 9.44
N ASP A 202 -16.84 5.46 10.18
CA ASP A 202 -16.93 4.86 11.51
C ASP A 202 -18.20 4.00 11.58
N CYS A 203 -18.03 2.72 11.91
CA CYS A 203 -19.14 1.79 12.11
C CYS A 203 -19.51 1.70 13.60
N PRO A 204 -20.77 1.38 13.94
CA PRO A 204 -21.14 1.06 15.32
C PRO A 204 -20.29 -0.08 15.90
N GLU A 205 -20.06 -0.04 17.21
CA GLU A 205 -19.28 -1.05 17.93
C GLU A 205 -19.90 -2.44 17.75
N ILE A 206 -19.06 -3.47 17.58
CA ILE A 206 -19.50 -4.87 17.35
C ILE A 206 -20.39 -5.44 18.47
N THR A 207 -20.38 -4.80 19.63
CA THR A 207 -21.22 -5.17 20.77
C THR A 207 -22.67 -4.76 20.60
N THR A 208 -22.97 -3.75 19.77
CA THR A 208 -24.34 -3.31 19.45
C THR A 208 -24.96 -4.15 18.34
N GLU A 209 -26.28 -4.10 18.21
CA GLU A 209 -26.98 -4.84 17.15
C GLU A 209 -26.62 -4.29 15.76
N GLU A 210 -26.58 -2.96 15.63
CA GLU A 210 -26.22 -2.29 14.39
C GLU A 210 -24.77 -2.61 13.95
N GLY A 211 -23.86 -2.75 14.92
CA GLY A 211 -22.46 -3.13 14.65
C GLY A 211 -22.33 -4.57 14.16
N ARG A 212 -23.16 -5.48 14.67
CA ARG A 212 -23.23 -6.87 14.19
C ARG A 212 -23.83 -6.95 12.79
N GLU A 213 -24.91 -6.22 12.53
CA GLU A 213 -25.53 -6.15 11.20
C GLU A 213 -24.53 -5.61 10.17
N ALA A 214 -23.79 -4.55 10.50
CA ALA A 214 -22.75 -4.00 9.63
C ALA A 214 -21.63 -5.02 9.36
N ALA A 215 -21.12 -5.70 10.39
CA ALA A 215 -20.07 -6.70 10.24
C ALA A 215 -20.55 -7.93 9.43
N GLU A 216 -21.79 -8.37 9.64
CA GLU A 216 -22.40 -9.46 8.89
C GLU A 216 -22.62 -9.07 7.43
N TYR A 217 -23.06 -7.84 7.15
CA TYR A 217 -23.14 -7.32 5.79
C TYR A 217 -21.80 -7.38 5.07
N VAL A 218 -20.73 -6.86 5.69
CA VAL A 218 -19.37 -6.90 5.13
C VAL A 218 -18.93 -8.34 4.88
N ARG A 219 -19.16 -9.24 5.85
CA ARG A 219 -18.83 -10.67 5.72
C ARG A 219 -19.55 -11.33 4.55
N ASN A 220 -20.84 -11.04 4.38
CA ASN A 220 -21.66 -11.59 3.31
C ASN A 220 -21.23 -11.07 1.93
N GLN A 221 -20.84 -9.79 1.80
CA GLN A 221 -20.32 -9.28 0.52
C GLN A 221 -18.95 -9.84 0.21
N LEU A 222 -18.02 -9.79 1.16
CA LEU A 222 -16.62 -10.11 0.91
C LEU A 222 -16.34 -11.62 0.83
N SER A 223 -17.19 -12.48 1.40
CA SER A 223 -17.07 -13.94 1.23
C SER A 223 -17.40 -14.43 -0.18
N ARG A 224 -18.06 -13.61 -0.98
CA ARG A 224 -18.46 -13.92 -2.36
C ARG A 224 -17.39 -13.59 -3.39
N VAL A 225 -16.29 -12.94 -2.97
CA VAL A 225 -15.22 -12.53 -3.87
C VAL A 225 -13.91 -13.25 -3.54
N PRO A 226 -13.14 -13.68 -4.55
CA PRO A 226 -11.89 -14.41 -4.32
C PRO A 226 -10.77 -13.51 -3.76
N PHE A 227 -10.84 -12.21 -4.00
CA PHE A 227 -9.90 -11.22 -3.50
C PHE A 227 -10.53 -9.82 -3.53
N VAL A 228 -9.87 -8.90 -2.84
CA VAL A 228 -10.20 -7.48 -2.86
C VAL A 228 -8.97 -6.68 -3.26
N MET A 229 -9.21 -5.44 -3.72
CA MET A 229 -8.16 -4.45 -3.87
C MET A 229 -8.14 -3.56 -2.65
N LEU A 230 -7.00 -3.54 -1.97
CA LEU A 230 -6.74 -2.69 -0.81
C LEU A 230 -5.90 -1.51 -1.25
N ARG A 231 -6.38 -0.28 -0.98
CA ARG A 231 -5.53 0.90 -1.01
C ARG A 231 -5.29 1.43 0.40
N THR A 232 -4.05 1.36 0.88
CA THR A 232 -3.67 1.95 2.18
C THR A 232 -3.32 3.44 2.05
N THR A 233 -3.57 4.21 3.12
CA THR A 233 -3.40 5.68 3.17
C THR A 233 -2.49 6.20 4.28
N LYS A 234 -2.66 5.73 5.52
CA LYS A 234 -1.83 6.10 6.68
C LYS A 234 -1.95 5.02 7.76
N VAL A 235 -1.16 5.13 8.82
CA VAL A 235 -1.29 4.30 10.03
C VAL A 235 -1.99 5.11 11.11
N ASP A 236 -2.95 4.52 11.83
CA ASP A 236 -3.62 5.16 12.96
C ASP A 236 -2.78 5.13 14.24
N ILE A 237 -3.25 5.81 15.30
CA ILE A 237 -2.57 5.86 16.60
C ILE A 237 -2.41 4.48 17.26
N ASN A 238 -3.22 3.50 16.86
CA ASN A 238 -3.21 2.13 17.37
C ASN A 238 -2.32 1.21 16.51
N GLY A 239 -1.61 1.76 15.52
CA GLY A 239 -0.71 1.01 14.65
C GLY A 239 -1.41 0.25 13.51
N ARG A 240 -2.71 0.46 13.29
CA ARG A 240 -3.48 -0.17 12.21
C ARG A 240 -3.38 0.65 10.93
N PHE A 241 -3.33 -0.01 9.77
CA PHE A 241 -3.38 0.70 8.50
C PHE A 241 -4.81 1.17 8.21
N LEU A 242 -4.97 2.43 7.83
CA LEU A 242 -6.20 3.00 7.30
C LEU A 242 -6.26 2.79 5.79
N GLY A 243 -7.33 2.19 5.29
CA GLY A 243 -7.44 1.82 3.88
C GLY A 243 -8.84 1.92 3.28
N HIS A 244 -8.88 1.94 1.95
CA HIS A 244 -10.09 1.79 1.16
C HIS A 244 -10.08 0.42 0.50
N ILE A 245 -11.21 -0.28 0.54
CA ILE A 245 -11.36 -1.60 -0.04
C ILE A 245 -12.28 -1.52 -1.26
N PHE A 246 -11.86 -2.18 -2.34
CA PHE A 246 -12.60 -2.28 -3.58
C PHE A 246 -12.79 -3.75 -3.95
N TYR A 247 -13.98 -4.11 -4.41
CA TYR A 247 -14.31 -5.48 -4.80
C TYR A 247 -15.30 -5.50 -5.98
N SER A 248 -15.46 -6.66 -6.62
CA SER A 248 -16.50 -6.86 -7.63
C SER A 248 -17.09 -8.25 -7.49
N LEU A 249 -18.41 -8.36 -7.69
CA LEU A 249 -19.11 -9.63 -7.82
C LEU A 249 -19.08 -10.17 -9.26
N ASP A 250 -18.62 -9.36 -10.21
CA ASP A 250 -18.32 -9.81 -11.56
C ASP A 250 -16.94 -10.48 -11.57
N GLU A 251 -16.95 -11.81 -11.65
CA GLU A 251 -15.74 -12.64 -11.68
C GLU A 251 -14.86 -12.41 -12.92
N THR A 252 -15.36 -11.71 -13.94
CA THR A 252 -14.59 -11.39 -15.15
C THR A 252 -13.68 -10.18 -14.98
N MET A 253 -13.93 -9.33 -13.97
CA MET A 253 -13.14 -8.12 -13.73
C MET A 253 -11.76 -8.47 -13.17
N ASP A 254 -10.72 -7.90 -13.78
CA ASP A 254 -9.38 -7.99 -13.23
C ASP A 254 -9.19 -7.01 -12.06
N LYS A 255 -8.05 -7.13 -11.38
CA LYS A 255 -7.70 -6.31 -10.22
C LYS A 255 -7.67 -4.79 -10.50
N ASP A 256 -7.33 -4.37 -11.71
CA ASP A 256 -7.21 -2.96 -12.05
C ASP A 256 -8.59 -2.39 -12.40
N ASP A 257 -9.43 -3.19 -13.05
CA ASP A 257 -10.84 -2.87 -13.28
C ASP A 257 -11.61 -2.81 -11.95
N ILE A 258 -11.38 -3.77 -11.04
CA ILE A 258 -11.95 -3.73 -9.67
C ILE A 258 -11.51 -2.45 -8.95
N TYR A 259 -10.24 -2.06 -9.06
CA TYR A 259 -9.77 -0.84 -8.42
C TYR A 259 -10.36 0.44 -9.05
N ARG A 260 -10.53 0.48 -10.37
CA ARG A 260 -11.07 1.67 -11.06
C ARG A 260 -12.59 1.80 -10.96
N GLU A 261 -13.30 0.70 -11.16
CA GLU A 261 -14.74 0.69 -11.41
C GLU A 261 -15.52 -0.20 -10.43
N GLY A 262 -14.84 -1.09 -9.70
CA GLY A 262 -15.47 -1.96 -8.71
C GLY A 262 -16.09 -1.20 -7.53
N VAL A 263 -16.91 -1.90 -6.75
CA VAL A 263 -17.60 -1.33 -5.58
C VAL A 263 -16.57 -0.91 -4.54
N MET A 264 -16.68 0.34 -4.07
CA MET A 264 -15.86 0.86 -2.96
C MET A 264 -16.61 0.61 -1.66
N LEU A 265 -16.15 -0.37 -0.87
CA LEU A 265 -16.83 -0.82 0.35
C LEU A 265 -17.08 0.34 1.33
N ASN A 266 -16.10 1.24 1.49
CA ASN A 266 -16.23 2.39 2.40
C ASN A 266 -17.44 3.27 2.07
N GLN A 267 -17.65 3.56 0.77
CA GLN A 267 -18.77 4.38 0.33
C GLN A 267 -20.08 3.60 0.40
N GLU A 268 -20.06 2.31 0.04
CA GLU A 268 -21.23 1.45 0.13
C GLU A 268 -21.80 1.34 1.55
N LEU A 269 -20.93 1.25 2.56
CA LEU A 269 -21.36 1.23 3.96
C LEU A 269 -22.02 2.55 4.41
N LEU A 270 -21.57 3.69 3.88
CA LEU A 270 -22.24 4.98 4.10
C LEU A 270 -23.60 5.01 3.42
N ASP A 271 -23.66 4.59 2.14
CA ASP A 271 -24.88 4.65 1.33
C ASP A 271 -26.00 3.76 1.90
N LYS A 272 -25.62 2.65 2.55
CA LYS A 272 -26.55 1.71 3.21
C LYS A 272 -26.85 2.06 4.67
N GLY A 273 -26.24 3.11 5.22
CA GLY A 273 -26.47 3.56 6.58
C GLY A 273 -25.78 2.71 7.67
N PHE A 274 -24.84 1.83 7.29
CA PHE A 274 -24.06 1.02 8.23
C PHE A 274 -22.92 1.79 8.88
N ALA A 275 -22.53 2.94 8.31
CA ALA A 275 -21.44 3.76 8.82
C ALA A 275 -21.78 5.26 8.77
N ARG A 276 -21.01 6.05 9.53
CA ARG A 276 -21.03 7.52 9.48
C ARG A 276 -19.68 8.04 9.00
N ILE A 277 -19.66 9.24 8.44
CA ILE A 277 -18.40 9.91 8.06
C ILE A 277 -17.64 10.27 9.34
N TYR A 278 -16.35 9.97 9.35
CA TYR A 278 -15.41 10.33 10.43
C TYR A 278 -15.03 11.81 10.39
#